data_AF-A0A6A5ZLD4-F1
#
_entry.id   AF-A0A6A5ZLD4-F1
#
_cell.length_a   1.000
_cell.length_b   1.000
_cell.length_c   1.000
_cell.angle_alpha   90.00
_cell.angle_beta   90.00
_cell.angle_gamma   90.00
#
_symmetry.space_group_name_H-M   'P 1'
#
loop_
_entity.id
_entity.type
_entity.pdbx_description
1 polymer ?
#
loop_
_entity_poly.entity_id
_entity_poly.type
_entity_poly.pdbx_seq_one_letter_code
_entity_poly.pdbx_strand_id
1 'polypeptide(L)'
;MQYSSALLALFAATGAFAAPTYKGADNTIRVILQDQATETGSQTTLKSGVRDIKTPSTSGPFSTIELKVGADVPNRDEYRCAIWDEAGKPIVATRGANVDITFSDAGKGEWTFRKASKVASIICDPTFKKIDPKENQITVILQDQRTELGTQTTFTAGARQELTPSSPGPYETVEIKVGSVVDPAQRCQVNDKHGKPIVAVRGKNTDTTFSDAKKGEWTFKHRQEVSSIICDPTFVAKPQ
;
A
#
# COMPACT_ATOMS: atom_id res chain seq x y z
N MET A 1 82.84 38.82 12.08
CA MET A 1 81.94 37.66 11.94
C MET A 1 81.14 37.60 13.23
N GLN A 2 79.81 37.57 13.33
CA GLN A 2 78.72 37.30 12.40
C GLN A 2 77.51 38.16 12.82
N TYR A 3 76.75 38.60 11.83
CA TYR A 3 75.42 39.21 11.96
C TYR A 3 74.41 38.15 12.40
N SER A 4 73.38 38.52 13.17
CA SER A 4 72.21 37.66 13.37
C SER A 4 70.93 38.46 13.26
N SER A 5 70.11 37.99 12.33
CA SER A 5 68.99 38.63 11.67
C SER A 5 67.71 38.53 12.49
N ALA A 6 66.84 39.53 12.30
CA ALA A 6 65.47 39.60 12.81
C ALA A 6 64.57 38.50 12.21
N LEU A 7 63.57 38.05 12.99
CA LEU A 7 62.38 37.37 12.49
C LEU A 7 61.15 37.90 13.24
N LEU A 8 60.45 38.84 12.59
CA LEU A 8 59.11 39.31 12.98
C LEU A 8 58.08 38.35 12.37
N ALA A 9 57.33 37.63 13.18
CA ALA A 9 56.20 36.82 12.71
C ALA A 9 54.92 37.67 12.72
N LEU A 10 54.46 38.08 11.53
CA LEU A 10 53.13 38.66 11.32
C LEU A 10 52.09 37.53 11.31
N PHE A 11 51.26 37.45 12.35
CA PHE A 11 50.03 36.65 12.30
C PHE A 11 49.02 37.35 11.38
N ALA A 12 48.94 36.91 10.13
CA ALA A 12 47.81 37.22 9.27
C ALA A 12 46.59 36.42 9.73
N ALA A 13 45.77 37.02 10.61
CA ALA A 13 44.44 36.53 10.91
C ALA A 13 43.53 36.79 9.70
N THR A 14 43.53 35.87 8.73
CA THR A 14 42.52 35.86 7.68
C THR A 14 41.19 35.45 8.29
N GLY A 15 40.38 36.44 8.67
CA GLY A 15 38.97 36.24 9.01
C GLY A 15 38.23 35.71 7.79
N ALA A 16 38.00 34.41 7.73
CA ALA A 16 37.10 33.82 6.76
C ALA A 16 35.66 34.21 7.14
N PHE A 17 35.15 35.28 6.54
CA PHE A 17 33.71 35.56 6.54
C PHE A 17 33.04 34.50 5.66
N ALA A 18 32.52 33.44 6.28
CA ALA A 18 31.54 32.59 5.64
C ALA A 18 30.30 33.45 5.39
N ALA A 19 30.12 33.89 4.14
CA ALA A 19 28.94 34.62 3.73
C ALA A 19 27.70 33.76 4.05
N PRO A 20 26.66 34.31 4.70
CA PRO A 20 25.46 33.56 5.00
C PRO A 20 24.84 33.10 3.68
N THR A 21 24.84 31.80 3.44
CA THR A 21 24.05 31.21 2.36
C THR A 21 22.58 31.43 2.67
N TYR A 22 21.94 32.35 1.96
CA TYR A 22 20.49 32.46 1.95
C TYR A 22 19.92 31.13 1.42
N LYS A 23 19.41 30.30 2.33
CA LYS A 23 18.53 29.20 1.93
C LYS A 23 17.24 29.84 1.41
N GLY A 24 17.03 29.78 0.10
CA GLY A 24 15.73 30.07 -0.49
C GLY A 24 14.67 29.12 0.08
N ALA A 25 13.42 29.57 0.13
CA ALA A 25 12.32 28.76 0.64
C ALA A 25 12.18 27.45 -0.16
N ASP A 26 12.17 26.30 0.52
CA ASP A 26 11.94 24.98 -0.07
C ASP A 26 10.46 24.60 0.03
N ASN A 27 9.68 25.15 -0.91
CA ASN A 27 8.25 24.87 -1.09
C ASN A 27 8.00 23.81 -2.17
N THR A 28 8.92 22.84 -2.31
CA THR A 28 8.85 21.83 -3.38
C THR A 28 8.55 20.44 -2.83
N ILE A 29 7.87 19.63 -3.63
CA ILE A 29 7.69 18.21 -3.35
C ILE A 29 8.48 17.44 -4.39
N ARG A 30 9.37 16.57 -3.96
CA ARG A 30 10.13 15.69 -4.82
C ARG A 30 9.61 14.26 -4.65
N VAL A 31 9.11 13.70 -5.73
CA VAL A 31 8.72 12.30 -5.82
C VAL A 31 9.82 11.56 -6.54
N ILE A 32 10.37 10.52 -5.90
CA ILE A 32 11.44 9.69 -6.43
C ILE A 32 10.85 8.28 -6.61
N LEU A 33 10.84 7.78 -7.84
CA LEU A 33 10.43 6.44 -8.19
C LEU A 33 11.68 5.62 -8.51
N GLN A 34 11.76 4.40 -7.99
CA GLN A 34 12.92 3.53 -8.20
C GLN A 34 12.51 2.08 -8.43
N ASP A 35 13.32 1.38 -9.22
CA ASP A 35 13.40 -0.07 -9.27
C ASP A 35 14.85 -0.48 -9.03
N GLN A 36 15.14 -1.00 -7.83
CA GLN A 36 16.49 -1.39 -7.45
C GLN A 36 16.99 -2.58 -8.29
N ALA A 37 16.10 -3.42 -8.82
CA ALA A 37 16.50 -4.59 -9.59
C ALA A 37 17.03 -4.22 -10.99
N THR A 38 16.58 -3.10 -11.55
CA THR A 38 16.97 -2.64 -12.89
C THR A 38 17.75 -1.33 -12.88
N GLU A 39 18.03 -0.78 -11.70
CA GLU A 39 18.64 0.54 -11.50
C GLU A 39 17.88 1.67 -12.21
N THR A 40 16.59 1.46 -12.50
CA THR A 40 15.74 2.45 -13.16
C THR A 40 15.22 3.42 -12.13
N GLY A 41 15.33 4.73 -12.39
CA GLY A 41 14.83 5.77 -11.51
C GLY A 41 14.18 6.92 -12.26
N SER A 42 13.24 7.60 -11.60
CA SER A 42 12.70 8.88 -12.04
C SER A 42 12.52 9.81 -10.86
N GLN A 43 12.87 11.07 -11.03
CA GLN A 43 12.60 12.12 -10.05
C GLN A 43 11.71 13.18 -10.68
N THR A 44 10.62 13.50 -9.98
CA THR A 44 9.66 14.50 -10.41
C THR A 44 9.43 15.52 -9.31
N THR A 45 9.56 16.81 -9.64
CA THR A 45 9.30 17.91 -8.71
C THR A 45 7.90 18.50 -8.95
N LEU A 46 7.07 18.55 -7.92
CA LEU A 46 5.71 19.11 -7.95
C LEU A 46 5.61 20.34 -7.03
N LYS A 47 4.63 21.20 -7.31
CA LYS A 47 4.29 22.36 -6.50
C LYS A 47 3.57 21.94 -5.22
N SER A 48 3.87 22.58 -4.10
CA SER A 48 3.14 22.39 -2.84
C SER A 48 1.91 23.29 -2.72
N GLY A 49 0.95 22.87 -1.89
CA GLY A 49 -0.20 23.67 -1.47
C GLY A 49 -1.35 23.74 -2.49
N VAL A 50 -1.18 23.13 -3.67
CA VAL A 50 -2.19 23.03 -4.71
C VAL A 50 -2.20 21.62 -5.29
N ARG A 51 -3.29 21.25 -5.96
CA ARG A 51 -3.32 20.05 -6.78
C ARG A 51 -2.38 20.21 -7.98
N ASP A 52 -1.32 19.42 -8.03
CA ASP A 52 -0.36 19.38 -9.13
C ASP A 52 -0.26 17.96 -9.68
N ILE A 53 -0.23 17.83 -11.00
CA ILE A 53 -0.13 16.54 -11.69
C ILE A 53 1.06 16.59 -12.64
N LYS A 54 1.92 15.58 -12.56
CA LYS A 54 3.04 15.42 -13.48
C LYS A 54 3.22 13.98 -13.92
N THR A 55 3.80 13.82 -15.09
CA THR A 55 4.24 12.52 -15.61
C THR A 55 5.72 12.35 -15.29
N PRO A 56 6.16 11.18 -14.80
CA PRO A 56 7.57 10.93 -14.57
C PRO A 56 8.36 10.92 -15.89
N SER A 57 9.66 11.17 -15.82
CA SER A 57 10.56 11.16 -16.99
C SER A 57 10.64 9.80 -17.67
N THR A 58 10.43 8.72 -16.92
CA THR A 58 10.35 7.34 -17.40
C THR A 58 9.12 6.69 -16.75
N SER A 59 8.46 5.78 -17.47
CA SER A 59 7.25 5.13 -16.96
C SER A 59 7.51 3.90 -16.09
N GLY A 60 8.76 3.48 -15.92
CA GLY A 60 9.12 2.30 -15.12
C GLY A 60 9.12 0.99 -15.93
N PRO A 61 8.88 -0.17 -15.29
CA PRO A 61 8.24 -0.36 -13.99
C PRO A 61 9.09 0.12 -12.81
N PHE A 62 8.41 0.53 -11.74
CA PHE A 62 9.02 0.90 -10.46
C PHE A 62 8.55 -0.04 -9.35
N SER A 63 9.39 -0.23 -8.35
CA SER A 63 9.09 -1.03 -7.15
C SER A 63 8.93 -0.18 -5.90
N THR A 64 9.48 1.02 -5.85
CA THR A 64 9.39 1.92 -4.69
C THR A 64 9.06 3.35 -5.07
N ILE A 65 8.54 4.08 -4.09
CA ILE A 65 8.35 5.53 -4.12
C ILE A 65 8.87 6.17 -2.83
N GLU A 66 9.73 7.17 -2.97
CA GLU A 66 10.10 8.07 -1.88
C GLU A 66 9.48 9.45 -2.13
N LEU A 67 8.87 10.01 -1.09
CA LEU A 67 8.39 11.39 -1.10
C LEU A 67 9.33 12.22 -0.22
N LYS A 68 9.86 13.32 -0.77
CA LYS A 68 10.61 14.33 -0.01
C LYS A 68 9.86 15.64 -0.07
N VAL A 69 9.33 16.07 1.05
CA VAL A 69 8.59 17.34 1.14
C VAL A 69 9.52 18.42 1.69
N GLY A 70 9.60 19.55 0.99
CA GLY A 70 10.44 20.68 1.38
C GLY A 70 10.11 21.20 2.78
N ALA A 71 11.11 21.79 3.44
CA ALA A 71 11.02 22.19 4.84
C ALA A 71 9.98 23.30 5.09
N ASP A 72 9.68 24.11 4.08
CA ASP A 72 8.80 25.28 4.20
C ASP A 72 7.36 24.98 3.74
N VAL A 73 7.06 23.73 3.37
CA VAL A 73 5.71 23.30 2.98
C VAL A 73 4.79 23.23 4.21
N PRO A 74 3.64 23.92 4.21
CA PRO A 74 2.67 23.81 5.30
C PRO A 74 2.15 22.38 5.45
N ASN A 75 1.95 21.93 6.69
CA ASN A 75 1.49 20.57 7.01
C ASN A 75 2.33 19.48 6.33
N ARG A 76 3.64 19.70 6.25
CA ARG A 76 4.61 18.84 5.57
C ARG A 76 4.40 17.34 5.84
N ASP A 77 4.18 16.98 7.09
CA ASP A 77 4.07 15.57 7.52
C ASP A 77 2.74 14.92 7.10
N GLU A 78 1.72 15.73 6.82
CA GLU A 78 0.41 15.31 6.34
C GLU A 78 0.27 15.40 4.82
N TYR A 79 1.18 16.10 4.14
CA TYR A 79 1.14 16.26 2.69
C TYR A 79 1.24 14.90 1.98
N ARG A 80 0.34 14.65 1.02
CA ARG A 80 0.26 13.36 0.32
C ARG A 80 0.27 13.49 -1.19
N CYS A 81 0.80 12.47 -1.83
CA CYS A 81 0.71 12.29 -3.27
C CYS A 81 0.22 10.88 -3.61
N ALA A 82 -0.54 10.74 -4.68
CA ALA A 82 -0.98 9.47 -5.24
C ALA A 82 -0.23 9.20 -6.54
N ILE A 83 0.05 7.94 -6.81
CA ILE A 83 0.66 7.49 -8.07
C ILE A 83 -0.36 6.66 -8.81
N TRP A 84 -0.58 6.95 -10.09
CA TRP A 84 -1.53 6.24 -10.92
C TRP A 84 -0.82 5.49 -12.04
N ASP A 85 -1.31 4.29 -12.33
CA ASP A 85 -0.83 3.44 -13.40
C ASP A 85 -1.36 3.87 -14.79
N GLU A 86 -0.91 3.17 -15.84
CA GLU A 86 -1.35 3.41 -17.23
C GLU A 86 -2.85 3.16 -17.45
N ALA A 87 -3.52 2.42 -16.55
CA ALA A 87 -4.96 2.18 -16.59
C ALA A 87 -5.76 3.24 -15.82
N GLY A 88 -5.10 4.28 -15.29
CA GLY A 88 -5.74 5.34 -14.50
C GLY A 88 -6.16 4.88 -13.11
N LYS A 89 -5.57 3.81 -12.57
CA LYS A 89 -5.84 3.30 -11.23
C LYS A 89 -4.74 3.72 -10.26
N PRO A 90 -5.09 4.05 -9.00
CA PRO A 90 -4.09 4.31 -8.00
C PRO A 90 -3.28 3.05 -7.68
N ILE A 91 -1.96 3.21 -7.57
CA ILE A 91 -1.04 2.15 -7.16
C ILE A 91 -1.10 1.99 -5.65
N VAL A 92 -1.16 0.75 -5.18
CA VAL A 92 -1.13 0.43 -3.75
C VAL A 92 0.30 0.17 -3.31
N ALA A 93 0.75 0.85 -2.25
CA ALA A 93 2.07 0.66 -1.68
C ALA A 93 1.99 0.39 -0.17
N THR A 94 3.09 -0.12 0.37
CA THR A 94 3.25 -0.45 1.78
C THR A 94 4.46 0.25 2.37
N ARG A 95 4.40 0.58 3.66
CA ARG A 95 5.54 1.06 4.44
C ARG A 95 5.43 0.54 5.87
N GLY A 96 6.22 -0.49 6.17
CA GLY A 96 5.98 -1.34 7.33
C GLY A 96 4.58 -1.95 7.27
N ALA A 97 3.80 -1.81 8.36
CA ALA A 97 2.41 -2.29 8.41
C ALA A 97 1.38 -1.38 7.71
N ASN A 98 1.78 -0.19 7.25
CA ASN A 98 0.84 0.71 6.57
C ASN A 98 0.66 0.29 5.11
N VAL A 99 -0.58 0.37 4.64
CA VAL A 99 -0.98 0.16 3.25
C VAL A 99 -1.78 1.37 2.83
N ASP A 100 -1.46 1.94 1.67
CA ASP A 100 -2.13 3.14 1.18
C ASP A 100 -2.07 3.24 -0.36
N ILE A 101 -2.87 4.17 -0.89
CA ILE A 101 -2.84 4.64 -2.29
C ILE A 101 -2.41 6.10 -2.40
N THR A 102 -2.31 6.79 -1.26
CA THR A 102 -1.74 8.12 -1.15
C THR A 102 -0.59 8.05 -0.15
N PHE A 103 0.53 8.68 -0.47
CA PHE A 103 1.80 8.50 0.24
C PHE A 103 2.22 9.83 0.84
N SER A 104 2.65 9.81 2.10
CA SER A 104 3.33 10.94 2.72
C SER A 104 4.80 10.59 3.01
N ASP A 105 5.63 11.62 3.06
CA ASP A 105 7.03 11.51 3.48
C ASP A 105 7.08 11.06 4.96
N ALA A 106 6.54 11.88 5.87
CA ALA A 106 6.55 11.66 7.32
C ALA A 106 7.92 11.30 7.91
N GLY A 107 9.02 11.57 7.18
CA GLY A 107 10.39 11.24 7.58
C GLY A 107 10.67 9.74 7.72
N LYS A 108 9.86 8.87 7.11
CA LYS A 108 9.96 7.40 7.25
C LYS A 108 10.54 6.69 6.02
N GLY A 109 11.07 7.45 5.08
CA GLY A 109 11.65 6.93 3.85
C GLY A 109 10.61 6.37 2.88
N GLU A 110 11.08 5.48 2.03
CA GLU A 110 10.38 4.94 0.88
C GLU A 110 9.19 4.01 1.23
N TRP A 111 8.21 4.01 0.32
CA TRP A 111 7.13 3.05 0.25
C TRP A 111 7.45 2.02 -0.83
N THR A 112 7.04 0.77 -0.60
CA THR A 112 7.21 -0.34 -1.53
C THR A 112 5.89 -0.64 -2.23
N PHE A 113 5.86 -0.65 -3.55
CA PHE A 113 4.66 -1.07 -4.29
C PHE A 113 4.36 -2.53 -4.01
N ARG A 114 3.08 -2.87 -3.80
CA ARG A 114 2.66 -4.28 -3.66
C ARG A 114 2.97 -5.11 -4.90
N LYS A 115 3.00 -4.44 -6.05
CA LYS A 115 3.35 -5.01 -7.34
C LYS A 115 4.16 -3.98 -8.10
N ALA A 116 5.30 -4.37 -8.64
CA ALA A 116 6.06 -3.51 -9.55
C ALA A 116 5.17 -3.04 -10.70
N SER A 117 5.12 -1.73 -10.92
CA SER A 117 4.08 -1.11 -11.73
C SER A 117 4.65 0.02 -12.57
N LYS A 118 4.11 0.17 -13.78
CA LYS A 118 4.36 1.36 -14.59
C LYS A 118 3.56 2.53 -14.05
N VAL A 119 4.15 3.72 -14.11
CA VAL A 119 3.57 4.96 -13.61
C VAL A 119 3.27 5.89 -14.77
N ALA A 120 2.00 6.29 -14.87
CA ALA A 120 1.55 7.26 -15.87
C ALA A 120 1.46 8.68 -15.31
N SER A 121 1.07 8.81 -14.03
CA SER A 121 0.98 10.12 -13.39
C SER A 121 1.26 10.10 -11.89
N ILE A 122 1.76 11.23 -11.43
CA ILE A 122 2.05 11.57 -10.05
C ILE A 122 1.14 12.75 -9.72
N ILE A 123 0.29 12.59 -8.72
CA ILE A 123 -0.70 13.60 -8.33
C ILE A 123 -0.40 13.98 -6.88
N CYS A 124 -0.11 15.25 -6.63
CA CYS A 124 0.09 15.77 -5.28
C CYS A 124 -1.06 16.72 -4.98
N ASP A 125 -1.82 16.46 -3.93
CA ASP A 125 -3.03 17.21 -3.61
C ASP A 125 -3.19 17.34 -2.09
N PRO A 126 -3.31 18.56 -1.53
CA PRO A 126 -3.47 18.77 -0.09
C PRO A 126 -4.78 18.19 0.47
N THR A 127 -5.76 17.85 -0.38
CA THR A 127 -7.01 17.23 0.03
C THR A 127 -6.91 15.72 0.22
N PHE A 128 -5.81 15.10 -0.21
CA PHE A 128 -5.60 13.66 -0.04
C PHE A 128 -5.45 13.29 1.44
N LYS A 129 -6.11 12.18 1.80
CA LYS A 129 -6.13 11.65 3.16
C LYS A 129 -5.63 10.22 3.15
N LYS A 130 -5.09 9.79 4.30
CA LYS A 130 -4.80 8.38 4.55
C LYS A 130 -6.10 7.57 4.35
N ILE A 131 -6.02 6.42 3.69
CA ILE A 131 -7.19 5.52 3.58
C ILE A 131 -7.58 4.95 4.94
N ASP A 132 -8.86 4.59 5.09
CA ASP A 132 -9.31 3.81 6.23
C ASP A 132 -8.65 2.42 6.17
N PRO A 133 -8.06 1.91 7.27
CA PRO A 133 -7.49 0.56 7.30
C PRO A 133 -8.44 -0.55 6.80
N LYS A 134 -9.75 -0.37 6.92
CA LYS A 134 -10.78 -1.29 6.40
C LYS A 134 -10.72 -1.46 4.89
N GLU A 135 -10.23 -0.47 4.16
CA GLU A 135 -10.07 -0.54 2.70
C GLU A 135 -9.04 -1.61 2.28
N ASN A 136 -8.17 -2.04 3.20
CA ASN A 136 -7.21 -3.12 3.00
C ASN A 136 -7.61 -4.45 3.67
N GLN A 137 -8.87 -4.59 4.07
CA GLN A 137 -9.34 -5.78 4.75
C GLN A 137 -10.13 -6.70 3.82
N ILE A 138 -10.11 -7.98 4.16
CA ILE A 138 -11.00 -8.99 3.60
C ILE A 138 -11.88 -9.45 4.74
N THR A 139 -13.19 -9.40 4.54
CA THR A 139 -14.16 -9.87 5.52
C THR A 139 -14.85 -11.10 4.95
N VAL A 140 -14.73 -12.21 5.66
CA VAL A 140 -15.43 -13.46 5.36
C VAL A 140 -16.63 -13.54 6.28
N ILE A 141 -17.82 -13.54 5.71
CA ILE A 141 -19.10 -13.59 6.41
C ILE A 141 -19.68 -14.98 6.18
N LEU A 142 -20.00 -15.69 7.26
CA LEU A 142 -20.66 -16.99 7.20
C LEU A 142 -22.07 -16.82 7.78
N GLN A 143 -23.08 -17.36 7.11
CA GLN A 143 -24.48 -17.24 7.54
C GLN A 143 -25.23 -18.56 7.41
N ASP A 144 -26.20 -18.74 8.31
CA ASP A 144 -27.25 -19.74 8.25
C ASP A 144 -28.59 -19.05 8.47
N GLN A 145 -29.39 -18.93 7.41
CA GLN A 145 -30.68 -18.24 7.46
C GLN A 145 -31.70 -19.00 8.30
N ARG A 146 -31.55 -20.31 8.49
CA ARG A 146 -32.52 -21.13 9.25
C ARG A 146 -32.48 -20.88 10.74
N THR A 147 -31.29 -20.58 11.26
CA THR A 147 -31.06 -20.35 12.69
C THR A 147 -30.66 -18.91 13.00
N GLU A 148 -30.72 -18.02 12.00
CA GLU A 148 -30.26 -16.64 12.07
C GLU A 148 -28.81 -16.52 12.60
N LEU A 149 -28.00 -17.57 12.39
CA LEU A 149 -26.63 -17.62 12.87
C LEU A 149 -25.74 -16.92 11.85
N GLY A 150 -24.94 -15.97 12.31
CA GLY A 150 -23.98 -15.25 11.47
C GLY A 150 -22.67 -15.01 12.20
N THR A 151 -21.56 -15.11 11.48
CA THR A 151 -20.25 -14.66 11.97
C THR A 151 -19.49 -13.93 10.88
N GLN A 152 -18.56 -13.08 11.29
CA GLN A 152 -17.65 -12.38 10.40
C GLN A 152 -16.22 -12.55 10.91
N THR A 153 -15.29 -12.82 9.99
CA THR A 153 -13.86 -12.94 10.26
C THR A 153 -13.11 -11.99 9.34
N THR A 154 -12.26 -11.14 9.92
CA THR A 154 -11.53 -10.10 9.19
C THR A 154 -10.06 -10.45 9.04
N PHE A 155 -9.55 -10.31 7.83
CA PHE A 155 -8.18 -10.58 7.42
C PHE A 155 -7.53 -9.30 6.89
N THR A 156 -6.21 -9.23 6.99
CA THR A 156 -5.41 -8.20 6.32
C THR A 156 -4.99 -8.72 4.95
N ALA A 157 -5.27 -7.99 3.89
CA ALA A 157 -4.90 -8.41 2.54
C ALA A 157 -3.37 -8.37 2.32
N GLY A 158 -2.90 -9.19 1.39
CA GLY A 158 -1.51 -9.23 0.94
C GLY A 158 -0.63 -10.34 1.54
N ALA A 159 -1.14 -11.15 2.47
CA ALA A 159 -0.42 -12.31 3.00
C ALA A 159 -1.36 -13.50 3.22
N ARG A 160 -0.81 -14.72 3.24
CA ARG A 160 -1.54 -15.91 3.68
C ARG A 160 -1.88 -15.78 5.16
N GLN A 161 -3.15 -15.93 5.49
CA GLN A 161 -3.65 -15.91 6.86
C GLN A 161 -4.67 -17.03 7.04
N GLU A 162 -4.65 -17.66 8.22
CA GLU A 162 -5.59 -18.70 8.61
C GLU A 162 -6.17 -18.35 9.97
N LEU A 163 -7.49 -18.21 10.02
CA LEU A 163 -8.22 -17.83 11.23
C LEU A 163 -9.43 -18.76 11.44
N THR A 164 -9.81 -18.94 12.70
CA THR A 164 -11.00 -19.68 13.09
C THR A 164 -12.19 -18.71 13.23
N PRO A 165 -13.38 -19.05 12.71
CA PRO A 165 -14.57 -18.23 12.93
C PRO A 165 -14.96 -18.20 14.41
N SER A 166 -15.67 -17.15 14.84
CA SER A 166 -16.07 -17.01 16.25
C SER A 166 -17.06 -18.08 16.73
N SER A 167 -17.75 -18.74 15.81
CA SER A 167 -18.59 -19.90 16.05
C SER A 167 -18.34 -20.93 14.96
N PRO A 168 -18.37 -22.24 15.26
CA PRO A 168 -18.17 -23.28 14.27
C PRO A 168 -19.37 -23.46 13.32
N GLY A 169 -20.52 -22.81 13.59
CA GLY A 169 -21.72 -22.95 12.77
C GLY A 169 -22.71 -23.99 13.31
N PRO A 170 -23.42 -24.73 12.44
CA PRO A 170 -23.20 -24.86 10.99
C PRO A 170 -23.65 -23.64 10.16
N TYR A 171 -23.13 -23.53 8.94
CA TYR A 171 -23.40 -22.44 8.00
C TYR A 171 -23.92 -22.96 6.66
N GLU A 172 -24.66 -22.13 5.94
CA GLU A 172 -25.20 -22.40 4.60
C GLU A 172 -24.54 -21.55 3.52
N THR A 173 -24.05 -20.35 3.87
CA THR A 173 -23.44 -19.44 2.90
C THR A 173 -22.10 -18.89 3.37
N VAL A 174 -21.28 -18.48 2.41
CA VAL A 174 -20.08 -17.67 2.62
C VAL A 174 -20.10 -16.47 1.68
N GLU A 175 -19.95 -15.28 2.22
CA GLU A 175 -19.71 -14.05 1.46
C GLU A 175 -18.30 -13.54 1.73
N ILE A 176 -17.58 -13.18 0.67
CA ILE A 176 -16.29 -12.51 0.77
C ILE A 176 -16.52 -11.06 0.38
N LYS A 177 -16.18 -10.12 1.28
CA LYS A 177 -16.14 -8.68 0.98
C LYS A 177 -14.71 -8.21 1.06
N VAL A 178 -14.24 -7.54 0.02
CA VAL A 178 -12.90 -6.94 0.03
C VAL A 178 -12.98 -5.43 0.04
N GLY A 179 -12.08 -4.77 0.76
CA GLY A 179 -11.94 -3.32 0.73
C GLY A 179 -11.45 -2.80 -0.62
N SER A 180 -11.56 -1.50 -0.87
CA SER A 180 -11.33 -0.92 -2.21
C SER A 180 -9.90 -1.05 -2.73
N VAL A 181 -8.90 -1.25 -1.86
CA VAL A 181 -7.48 -1.41 -2.25
C VAL A 181 -7.03 -2.87 -2.30
N VAL A 182 -7.96 -3.82 -2.17
CA VAL A 182 -7.73 -5.25 -2.29
C VAL A 182 -8.17 -5.72 -3.67
N ASP A 183 -7.42 -6.64 -4.27
CA ASP A 183 -7.81 -7.26 -5.53
C ASP A 183 -9.14 -8.03 -5.35
N PRO A 184 -10.22 -7.70 -6.08
CA PRO A 184 -11.49 -8.43 -6.00
C PRO A 184 -11.39 -9.89 -6.46
N ALA A 185 -10.29 -10.27 -7.10
CA ALA A 185 -9.97 -11.66 -7.43
C ALA A 185 -9.31 -12.42 -6.29
N GLN A 186 -8.84 -11.75 -5.22
CA GLN A 186 -8.24 -12.42 -4.06
C GLN A 186 -9.26 -13.40 -3.46
N ARG A 187 -8.78 -14.62 -3.15
CA ARG A 187 -9.64 -15.73 -2.74
C ARG A 187 -9.37 -16.17 -1.32
N CYS A 188 -10.40 -16.71 -0.69
CA CYS A 188 -10.32 -17.43 0.57
C CYS A 188 -10.91 -18.83 0.42
N GLN A 189 -10.40 -19.79 1.18
CA GLN A 189 -10.89 -21.15 1.30
C GLN A 189 -11.51 -21.30 2.68
N VAL A 190 -12.66 -21.97 2.76
CA VAL A 190 -13.30 -22.32 4.03
C VAL A 190 -13.19 -23.83 4.20
N ASN A 191 -12.76 -24.29 5.37
CA ASN A 191 -12.54 -25.69 5.66
C ASN A 191 -13.55 -26.23 6.68
N ASP A 192 -13.97 -27.47 6.48
CA ASP A 192 -14.81 -28.21 7.43
C ASP A 192 -14.00 -28.64 8.68
N LYS A 193 -14.66 -29.29 9.64
CA LYS A 193 -14.01 -29.84 10.86
C LYS A 193 -12.93 -30.90 10.63
N HIS A 194 -12.83 -31.43 9.41
CA HIS A 194 -11.82 -32.39 9.01
C HIS A 194 -10.68 -31.75 8.21
N GLY A 195 -10.67 -30.41 8.09
CA GLY A 195 -9.69 -29.66 7.32
C GLY A 195 -9.90 -29.75 5.79
N LYS A 196 -11.04 -30.26 5.33
CA LYS A 196 -11.34 -30.35 3.89
C LYS A 196 -11.97 -29.05 3.39
N PRO A 197 -11.58 -28.56 2.20
CA PRO A 197 -12.21 -27.40 1.60
C PRO A 197 -13.70 -27.65 1.36
N ILE A 198 -14.53 -26.73 1.81
CA ILE A 198 -15.97 -26.74 1.59
C ILE A 198 -16.23 -26.38 0.14
N VAL A 199 -17.13 -27.12 -0.51
CA VAL A 199 -17.60 -26.81 -1.87
C VAL A 199 -18.81 -25.89 -1.80
N ALA A 200 -18.75 -24.77 -2.51
CA ALA A 200 -19.86 -23.82 -2.63
C ALA A 200 -20.19 -23.50 -4.09
N VAL A 201 -21.40 -23.00 -4.30
CA VAL A 201 -21.97 -22.68 -5.61
C VAL A 201 -22.36 -21.20 -5.64
N ARG A 202 -22.07 -20.52 -6.75
CA ARG A 202 -22.55 -19.17 -7.04
C ARG A 202 -22.90 -19.04 -8.51
N GLY A 203 -24.20 -19.00 -8.81
CA GLY A 203 -24.70 -19.11 -10.17
C GLY A 203 -24.31 -20.45 -10.80
N LYS A 204 -23.57 -20.41 -11.92
CA LYS A 204 -23.07 -21.62 -12.62
C LYS A 204 -21.72 -22.13 -12.08
N ASN A 205 -21.08 -21.38 -11.18
CA ASN A 205 -19.75 -21.73 -10.69
C ASN A 205 -19.86 -22.61 -9.45
N THR A 206 -19.09 -23.69 -9.42
CA THR A 206 -18.87 -24.53 -8.23
C THR A 206 -17.38 -24.51 -7.92
N ASP A 207 -16.99 -24.16 -6.70
CA ASP A 207 -15.58 -23.98 -6.34
C ASP A 207 -15.34 -24.34 -4.86
N THR A 208 -14.07 -24.42 -4.47
CA THR A 208 -13.60 -24.59 -3.08
C THR A 208 -12.85 -23.36 -2.56
N THR A 209 -12.48 -22.44 -3.44
CA THR A 209 -11.96 -21.13 -3.06
C THR A 209 -12.93 -20.05 -3.55
N PHE A 210 -13.11 -18.98 -2.80
CA PHE A 210 -14.16 -17.99 -3.01
C PHE A 210 -13.55 -16.60 -3.09
N SER A 211 -13.98 -15.82 -4.07
CA SER A 211 -13.68 -14.37 -4.13
C SER A 211 -14.96 -13.58 -4.03
N ASP A 212 -14.82 -12.31 -3.66
CA ASP A 212 -15.90 -11.32 -3.71
C ASP A 212 -16.42 -11.23 -5.14
N ALA A 213 -15.56 -10.85 -6.10
CA ALA A 213 -15.91 -10.58 -7.49
C ALA A 213 -17.14 -9.65 -7.66
N LYS A 214 -17.57 -8.96 -6.60
CA LYS A 214 -18.77 -8.12 -6.53
C LYS A 214 -20.05 -8.85 -6.93
N LYS A 215 -20.14 -10.15 -6.58
CA LYS A 215 -21.27 -11.03 -6.95
C LYS A 215 -22.04 -11.58 -5.75
N GLY A 216 -21.74 -11.11 -4.53
CA GLY A 216 -22.40 -11.55 -3.30
C GLY A 216 -21.98 -12.96 -2.88
N GLU A 217 -22.83 -13.58 -2.07
CA GLU A 217 -22.56 -14.83 -1.38
C GLU A 217 -22.45 -16.07 -2.29
N TRP A 218 -21.76 -17.07 -1.76
CA TRP A 218 -21.73 -18.44 -2.27
C TRP A 218 -22.55 -19.33 -1.33
N THR A 219 -23.30 -20.26 -1.89
CA THR A 219 -24.10 -21.23 -1.12
C THR A 219 -23.34 -22.56 -1.02
N PHE A 220 -23.12 -23.05 0.19
CA PHE A 220 -22.50 -24.37 0.40
C PHE A 220 -23.38 -25.46 -0.19
N LYS A 221 -22.77 -26.49 -0.78
CA LYS A 221 -23.51 -27.68 -1.26
C LYS A 221 -24.28 -28.36 -0.13
N HIS A 222 -23.73 -28.32 1.08
CA HIS A 222 -24.34 -28.86 2.30
C HIS A 222 -24.12 -27.89 3.47
N ARG A 223 -25.16 -27.71 4.30
CA ARG A 223 -25.08 -27.00 5.58
C ARG A 223 -24.10 -27.75 6.49
N GLN A 224 -23.05 -27.09 6.95
CA GLN A 224 -21.99 -27.76 7.71
C GLN A 224 -21.17 -26.80 8.57
N GLU A 225 -20.43 -27.39 9.52
CA GLU A 225 -19.53 -26.67 10.41
C GLU A 225 -18.26 -26.22 9.70
N VAL A 226 -17.74 -25.07 10.12
CA VAL A 226 -16.50 -24.47 9.63
C VAL A 226 -15.48 -24.45 10.75
N SER A 227 -14.28 -24.97 10.49
CA SER A 227 -13.18 -24.99 11.47
C SER A 227 -12.11 -23.93 11.21
N SER A 228 -11.82 -23.64 9.94
CA SER A 228 -10.83 -22.64 9.57
C SER A 228 -11.16 -21.95 8.25
N ILE A 229 -10.68 -20.72 8.14
CA ILE A 229 -10.81 -19.88 6.96
C ILE A 229 -9.39 -19.44 6.60
N ILE A 230 -8.98 -19.72 5.37
CA ILE A 230 -7.65 -19.39 4.85
C ILE A 230 -7.81 -18.39 3.72
N CYS A 231 -7.27 -17.18 3.88
CA CYS A 231 -7.18 -16.22 2.79
C CYS A 231 -5.72 -16.14 2.32
N ASP A 232 -5.49 -16.36 1.03
CA ASP A 232 -4.15 -16.43 0.45
C ASP A 232 -4.14 -15.74 -0.93
N PRO A 233 -3.28 -14.73 -1.16
CA PRO A 233 -3.13 -14.09 -2.48
C PRO A 233 -2.76 -15.06 -3.61
N THR A 234 -2.20 -16.23 -3.30
CA THR A 234 -1.80 -17.25 -4.28
C THR A 234 -2.94 -18.19 -4.69
N PHE A 235 -4.09 -18.14 -4.01
CA PHE A 235 -5.22 -18.97 -4.35
C PHE A 235 -5.84 -18.58 -5.70
N VAL A 236 -5.94 -19.58 -6.56
CA VAL A 236 -6.66 -19.53 -7.84
C VAL A 236 -8.01 -20.23 -7.72
N ALA A 237 -8.90 -20.00 -8.70
CA ALA A 237 -10.15 -20.74 -8.79
C ALA A 237 -9.88 -22.25 -8.90
N LYS A 238 -10.64 -23.06 -8.18
CA LYS A 238 -10.57 -24.53 -8.21
C LYS A 238 -11.95 -25.12 -8.53
N PRO A 239 -12.40 -24.99 -9.80
CA PRO A 239 -13.69 -25.49 -10.23
C PRO A 239 -13.87 -26.97 -9.87
N GLN A 240 -15.07 -27.35 -9.45
CA GLN A 240 -15.46 -28.73 -9.16
C GLN A 240 -16.48 -29.23 -10.18
#